data_AF-A0A429G9X7-F1
#
_entry.id   AF-A0A429G9X7-F1
#
_cell.length_a   1.000
_cell.length_b   1.000
_cell.length_c   1.000
_cell.angle_alpha   90.00
_cell.angle_beta   90.00
_cell.angle_gamma   90.00
#
_symmetry.space_group_name_H-M   'P 1'
#
loop_
_entity.id
_entity.type
_entity.pdbx_description
1 polymer ?
#
loop_
_entity_poly.entity_id
_entity_poly.type
_entity_poly.pdbx_seq_one_letter_code
_entity_poly.pdbx_strand_id
1 'polypeptide(L)'
;MIGSLRKEFEEAKKLAAQDEERALSIIREISIRTMKLMAPEWDCSISLAEYSATRGYPDFFLEMADRIEDSFKFCLEGSQLNSIIASAAFLLKVAERLHLGAENESS
;
A
#
# COMPACT_ATOMS: atom_id res chain seq x y z
N MET A 1 -13.51 2.59 3.27
CA MET A 1 -12.23 3.32 3.44
C MET A 1 -11.27 3.04 2.27
N ILE A 2 -10.98 1.78 1.95
CA ILE A 2 -10.10 1.39 0.82
C ILE A 2 -10.64 1.77 -0.57
N GLY A 3 -11.96 1.74 -0.76
CA GLY A 3 -12.60 2.14 -2.03
C GLY A 3 -12.40 3.63 -2.39
N SER A 4 -12.16 4.51 -1.41
CA SER A 4 -11.80 5.91 -1.69
C SER A 4 -10.39 6.01 -2.25
N LEU A 5 -9.43 5.33 -1.60
CA LEU A 5 -8.03 5.32 -2.04
C LEU A 5 -7.87 4.75 -3.46
N ARG A 6 -8.67 3.74 -3.82
CA ARG A 6 -8.66 3.21 -5.20
C ARG A 6 -9.15 4.26 -6.22
N LYS A 7 -10.18 5.04 -5.89
CA LYS A 7 -10.65 6.10 -6.79
C LYS A 7 -9.59 7.19 -6.95
N GLU A 8 -9.02 7.66 -5.84
CA GLU A 8 -7.94 8.65 -5.83
C GLU A 8 -6.73 8.15 -6.64
N PHE A 9 -6.39 6.86 -6.54
CA PHE A 9 -5.31 6.25 -7.31
C PHE A 9 -5.58 6.24 -8.82
N GLU A 10 -6.79 5.90 -9.25
CA GLU A 10 -7.17 5.94 -10.67
C GLU A 10 -7.22 7.37 -11.22
N GLU A 11 -7.56 8.36 -10.40
CA GLU A 11 -7.48 9.78 -10.77
C GLU A 11 -6.02 10.24 -10.93
N ALA A 12 -5.14 9.86 -10.00
CA ALA A 12 -3.71 10.17 -10.08
C ALA A 12 -3.05 9.55 -11.32
N LYS A 13 -3.43 8.32 -11.69
CA LYS A 13 -2.97 7.69 -12.94
C LYS A 13 -3.39 8.45 -14.19
N LYS A 14 -4.59 9.04 -14.21
CA LYS A 14 -5.03 9.90 -15.33
C LYS A 14 -4.27 11.21 -15.36
N LEU A 15 -3.97 11.77 -14.19
CA LEU A 15 -3.19 13.01 -14.04
C LEU A 15 -1.75 12.85 -14.53
N ALA A 16 -1.16 11.65 -14.41
CA ALA A 16 0.21 11.35 -14.81
C ALA A 16 0.57 11.78 -16.25
N ALA A 17 -0.41 11.78 -17.17
CA ALA A 17 -0.21 12.20 -18.55
C ALA A 17 -0.09 13.73 -18.72
N GLN A 18 -0.45 14.51 -17.70
CA GLN A 18 -0.51 15.97 -17.73
C GLN A 18 0.48 16.60 -16.74
N ASP A 19 0.62 16.01 -15.56
CA ASP A 19 1.44 16.52 -14.46
C ASP A 19 2.04 15.35 -13.68
N GLU A 20 3.24 14.95 -14.10
CA GLU A 20 3.95 13.79 -13.55
C GLU A 20 4.32 14.00 -12.07
N GLU A 21 4.82 15.19 -11.72
CA GLU A 21 5.28 15.52 -10.37
C GLU A 21 4.10 15.49 -9.38
N ARG A 22 2.96 16.08 -9.77
CA ARG A 22 1.77 16.06 -8.94
C ARG A 22 1.18 14.65 -8.83
N ALA A 23 1.13 13.90 -9.92
CA ALA A 23 0.68 12.51 -9.89
C ALA A 23 1.56 11.66 -8.95
N LEU A 24 2.88 11.83 -9.02
CA LEU A 24 3.84 11.16 -8.15
C LEU A 24 3.60 11.50 -6.68
N SER A 25 3.40 12.78 -6.36
CA SER A 25 3.09 13.23 -5.00
C SER A 25 1.83 12.57 -4.44
N ILE A 26 0.75 12.54 -5.24
CA ILE A 26 -0.52 11.91 -4.84
C ILE A 26 -0.35 10.40 -4.64
N ILE A 27 0.36 9.71 -5.53
CA ILE A 27 0.56 8.26 -5.43
C ILE A 27 1.40 7.89 -4.19
N ARG A 28 2.38 8.72 -3.82
CA ARG A 28 3.14 8.56 -2.57
C ARG A 28 2.24 8.70 -1.35
N GLU A 29 1.39 9.73 -1.33
CA GLU A 29 0.43 9.93 -0.24
C GLU A 29 -0.53 8.75 -0.12
N ILE A 30 -1.05 8.25 -1.24
CA ILE A 30 -1.90 7.06 -1.28
C ILE A 30 -1.16 5.83 -0.73
N SER A 31 0.11 5.66 -1.08
CA SER A 31 0.92 4.53 -0.58
C SER A 31 1.09 4.59 0.94
N ILE A 32 1.33 5.79 1.50
CA ILE A 32 1.41 6.01 2.95
C ILE A 32 0.06 5.71 3.62
N ARG A 33 -1.04 6.25 3.08
CA ARG A 33 -2.38 6.01 3.62
C ARG A 33 -2.77 4.53 3.53
N THR A 34 -2.37 3.85 2.47
CA THR A 34 -2.59 2.41 2.28
C THR A 34 -1.81 1.60 3.32
N MET A 35 -0.53 1.92 3.56
CA MET A 35 0.24 1.25 4.61
C MET A 35 -0.33 1.50 6.00
N LYS A 36 -0.79 2.71 6.31
CA LYS A 36 -1.46 2.99 7.59
C LYS A 36 -2.76 2.21 7.78
N LEU A 37 -3.46 1.85 6.70
CA LEU A 37 -4.63 0.97 6.80
C LEU A 37 -4.24 -0.48 7.08
N MET A 38 -3.15 -0.95 6.48
CA MET A 38 -2.69 -2.33 6.66
C MET A 38 -1.98 -2.52 8.00
N ALA A 39 -1.04 -1.63 8.34
CA ALA A 39 -0.13 -1.71 9.48
C ALA A 39 -0.03 -0.32 10.17
N PRO A 40 -1.06 0.09 10.94
CA PRO A 40 -1.19 1.47 11.45
C PRO A 40 -0.08 1.93 12.39
N GLU A 41 0.52 1.01 13.13
CA GLU A 41 1.57 1.30 14.12
C GLU A 41 2.96 0.92 13.64
N TRP A 42 3.11 0.53 12.36
CA TRP A 42 4.41 0.23 11.79
C TRP A 42 5.09 1.50 11.29
N ASP A 43 6.29 1.77 11.80
CA ASP A 43 7.07 2.99 11.56
C ASP A 43 8.41 2.72 10.86
N CYS A 44 8.58 1.51 10.29
CA CYS A 44 9.82 1.03 9.68
C CYS A 44 11.02 0.88 10.64
N SER A 45 10.83 0.95 11.97
CA SER A 45 11.90 0.68 12.94
C SER A 45 12.29 -0.79 13.03
N ILE A 46 11.36 -1.68 12.69
CA ILE A 46 11.53 -3.12 12.51
C ILE A 46 11.00 -3.54 11.15
N SER A 47 11.37 -4.73 10.68
CA SER A 47 10.80 -5.29 9.43
C SER A 47 9.28 -5.45 9.55
N LEU A 48 8.58 -5.34 8.42
CA LEU A 48 7.14 -5.56 8.38
C LEU A 48 6.80 -7.01 8.77
N ALA A 49 7.66 -7.98 8.42
CA ALA A 49 7.50 -9.37 8.82
C ALA A 49 7.51 -9.54 10.35
N GLU A 50 8.48 -8.93 11.02
CA GLU A 50 8.57 -8.93 12.50
C GLU A 50 7.38 -8.21 13.14
N TYR A 51 7.01 -7.03 12.63
CA TYR A 51 5.83 -6.30 13.08
C TYR A 51 4.57 -7.16 12.97
N SER A 52 4.35 -7.79 11.82
CA SER A 52 3.15 -8.57 11.55
C SER A 52 3.07 -9.86 12.36
N ALA A 53 4.19 -10.52 12.63
CA ALA A 53 4.22 -11.75 13.43
C ALA A 53 3.74 -11.51 14.87
N THR A 54 4.04 -10.35 15.45
CA THR A 54 3.63 -9.99 16.83
C THR A 54 2.17 -9.57 16.96
N ARG A 55 1.49 -9.34 15.83
CA ARG A 55 0.15 -8.71 15.76
C ARG A 55 -0.96 -9.65 15.28
N GLY A 56 -0.63 -10.89 14.93
CA GLY A 56 -1.61 -11.87 14.47
C GLY A 56 -2.19 -11.57 13.09
N TYR A 57 -1.38 -11.02 12.18
CA TYR A 57 -1.81 -10.84 10.78
C TYR A 57 -2.05 -12.19 10.09
N PRO A 58 -2.94 -12.25 9.07
CA PRO A 58 -3.16 -13.46 8.29
C PRO A 58 -1.88 -13.96 7.60
N ASP A 59 -1.75 -15.29 7.43
CA ASP A 59 -0.57 -15.94 6.84
C ASP A 59 -0.15 -15.33 5.50
N PHE A 60 -1.11 -15.01 4.61
CA PHE A 60 -0.78 -14.41 3.32
C PHE A 60 -0.07 -13.05 3.46
N PHE A 61 -0.37 -12.29 4.51
CA PHE A 61 0.27 -10.99 4.74
C PHE A 61 1.70 -11.20 5.22
N LEU A 62 1.93 -12.20 6.09
CA LEU A 62 3.25 -12.60 6.55
C LEU A 62 4.12 -13.10 5.39
N GLU A 63 3.58 -13.97 4.54
CA GLU A 63 4.26 -14.50 3.34
C GLU A 63 4.67 -13.39 2.35
N MET A 64 3.94 -12.27 2.35
CA MET A 64 4.17 -11.15 1.44
C MET A 64 4.87 -9.96 2.11
N ALA A 65 5.21 -10.04 3.40
CA ALA A 65 5.64 -8.90 4.21
C ALA A 65 6.87 -8.19 3.61
N ASP A 66 7.90 -8.94 3.21
CA ASP A 66 9.11 -8.38 2.58
C ASP A 66 8.77 -7.62 1.30
N ARG A 67 7.91 -8.22 0.45
CA ARG A 67 7.49 -7.60 -0.81
C ARG A 67 6.63 -6.35 -0.59
N ILE A 68 5.80 -6.34 0.46
CA ILE A 68 4.99 -5.17 0.85
C ILE A 68 5.92 -4.05 1.32
N GLU A 69 6.87 -4.36 2.19
CA GLU A 69 7.86 -3.42 2.70
C GLU A 69 8.70 -2.82 1.55
N ASP A 70 9.24 -3.64 0.66
CA ASP A 70 10.02 -3.19 -0.50
C ASP A 70 9.19 -2.31 -1.43
N SER A 71 7.95 -2.71 -1.72
CA SER A 71 7.04 -1.92 -2.57
C SER A 71 6.72 -0.57 -1.94
N PHE A 72 6.56 -0.52 -0.62
CA PHE A 72 6.32 0.72 0.10
C PHE A 72 7.54 1.66 0.08
N LYS A 73 8.72 1.15 0.42
CA LYS A 73 9.97 1.92 0.35
C LYS A 73 10.21 2.44 -1.06
N PHE A 74 9.99 1.59 -2.08
CA PHE A 74 10.10 1.99 -3.47
C PHE A 74 9.12 3.10 -3.87
N CYS A 75 7.88 3.09 -3.36
CA CYS A 75 6.96 4.20 -3.57
C CYS A 75 7.50 5.53 -3.00
N LEU A 76 8.11 5.51 -1.82
CA LEU A 76 8.62 6.70 -1.15
C LEU A 76 9.87 7.27 -1.83
N GLU A 77 10.81 6.40 -2.17
CA GLU A 77 12.16 6.80 -2.60
C GLU A 77 12.34 6.78 -4.12
N GLY A 78 11.53 5.99 -4.83
CA GLY A 78 11.61 5.84 -6.28
C GLY A 78 11.32 7.16 -7.01
N SER A 79 11.92 7.33 -8.19
CA SER A 79 11.71 8.48 -9.08
C SER A 79 10.92 8.16 -10.34
N GLN A 80 10.80 6.88 -10.71
CA GLN A 80 10.12 6.46 -11.94
C GLN A 80 8.62 6.23 -11.71
N LEU A 81 7.78 7.15 -12.20
CA LEU A 81 6.34 7.12 -11.94
C LEU A 81 5.67 5.79 -12.31
N ASN A 82 5.95 5.23 -13.49
CA ASN A 82 5.31 3.99 -13.94
C ASN A 82 5.62 2.80 -13.01
N SER A 83 6.86 2.70 -12.53
CA SER A 83 7.29 1.66 -11.59
C SER A 83 6.62 1.85 -10.23
N ILE A 84 6.45 3.11 -9.80
CA ILE A 84 5.79 3.46 -8.53
C ILE A 84 4.29 3.19 -8.59
N ILE A 85 3.64 3.47 -9.72
CA ILE A 85 2.24 3.11 -9.96
C ILE A 85 2.04 1.60 -9.77
N ALA A 86 2.92 0.77 -10.32
CA ALA A 86 2.82 -0.68 -10.16
C ALA A 86 2.94 -1.11 -8.68
N SER A 87 3.86 -0.50 -7.94
CA SER A 87 4.09 -0.79 -6.52
C SER A 87 2.90 -0.31 -5.65
N ALA A 88 2.40 0.89 -5.87
CA ALA A 88 1.22 1.41 -5.18
C ALA A 88 -0.05 0.60 -5.48
N ALA A 89 -0.24 0.17 -6.73
CA ALA A 89 -1.34 -0.72 -7.11
C ALA A 89 -1.25 -2.08 -6.39
N PHE A 90 -0.04 -2.60 -6.22
CA PHE A 90 0.19 -3.82 -5.45
C PHE A 90 -0.20 -3.63 -3.98
N LEU A 91 0.24 -2.56 -3.33
CA LEU A 91 -0.12 -2.25 -1.94
C LEU A 91 -1.65 -2.14 -1.75
N LEU A 92 -2.34 -1.46 -2.67
CA LEU A 92 -3.81 -1.35 -2.65
C LEU A 92 -4.50 -2.73 -2.74
N LYS A 93 -3.99 -3.64 -3.58
CA LYS A 93 -4.54 -5.01 -3.68
C LYS A 93 -4.35 -5.82 -2.41
N VAL A 94 -3.21 -5.67 -1.74
CA VAL A 94 -2.97 -6.33 -0.44
C VAL A 94 -3.93 -5.78 0.61
N ALA A 95 -4.11 -4.47 0.68
CA ALA A 95 -5.04 -3.83 1.61
C ALA A 95 -6.49 -4.26 1.38
N GLU A 96 -6.92 -4.41 0.13
CA GLU A 96 -8.24 -4.95 -0.22
C GLU A 96 -8.40 -6.39 0.25
N ARG A 97 -7.39 -7.24 0.02
CA ARG A 97 -7.44 -8.64 0.45
C ARG A 97 -7.50 -8.75 1.97
N LEU A 98 -6.74 -7.94 2.70
CA LEU A 98 -6.80 -7.85 4.16
C LEU A 98 -8.20 -7.48 4.65
N HIS A 99 -8.82 -6.47 4.02
CA HIS A 99 -10.14 -5.99 4.42
C HIS A 99 -11.25 -7.03 4.15
N LEU A 100 -11.21 -7.69 2.98
CA LEU A 100 -12.15 -8.75 2.62
C LEU A 100 -12.01 -10.01 3.50
N GLY A 101 -10.80 -10.29 4.00
CA GLY A 101 -10.57 -11.36 4.97
C GLY A 101 -11.27 -11.07 6.31
N ALA A 102 -11.14 -9.85 6.81
CA ALA A 102 -11.75 -9.43 8.08
C ALA A 102 -13.30 -9.42 8.06
N GLU A 103 -13.91 -9.10 6.92
CA GLU A 103 -15.37 -9.09 6.77
C GLU A 103 -15.99 -10.50 6.76
N ASN A 104 -15.29 -11.50 6.21
CA ASN A 104 -15.79 -12.88 6.14
C ASN A 104 -15.65 -13.65 7.46
N GLU A 105 -14.72 -13.28 8.34
CA GLU A 105 -14.58 -13.90 9.67
C GLU A 105 -15.54 -13.31 10.72
N SER A 106 -16.26 -12.24 10.37
CA SER A 106 -17.25 -11.56 11.23
C SER A 106 -18.71 -11.95 10.93
N SER A 107 -18.95 -12.93 10.05
CA SER A 107 -20.28 -13.40 9.61
C SER A 107 -20.65 -14.78 10.13
#